data_AF-A0AAW0H6H2-F1
#
_entry.id   AF-A0AAW0H6H2-F1
#
_cell.length_a   1.000
_cell.length_b   1.000
_cell.length_c   1.000
_cell.angle_alpha   90.00
_cell.angle_beta   90.00
_cell.angle_gamma   90.00
#
_symmetry.space_group_name_H-M   'P 1'
#
loop_
_entity.id
_entity.type
_entity.pdbx_description
1 polymer ?
#
loop_
_entity_poly.entity_id
_entity_poly.type
_entity_poly.pdbx_seq_one_letter_code
_entity_poly.pdbx_strand_id
1 'polypeptide(L)'
;MLPPVRPAVGGQVSIVPYLRYGHLIVLIDGTVFLWGGCNDTEAACNVLYAFDVNTHKWSTPQVSGTVLGDWNKPSACVLGKIIYILGGI
;
A
#
# COMPACT_ATOMS: atom_id res chain seq x y z
N MET A 1 -9.09 19.00 -6.99
CA MET A 1 -8.68 18.63 -5.61
C MET A 1 -9.53 17.45 -5.17
N LEU A 2 -8.93 16.29 -4.90
CA LEU A 2 -9.67 15.14 -4.38
C LEU A 2 -10.00 15.39 -2.90
N PRO A 3 -11.23 15.07 -2.44
CA PRO A 3 -11.63 15.31 -1.06
C PRO A 3 -10.86 14.41 -0.07
N PRO A 4 -10.73 14.82 1.20
CA PRO A 4 -10.04 14.03 2.22
C PRO A 4 -10.78 12.72 2.48
N VAL A 5 -10.07 11.60 2.33
CA VAL A 5 -10.55 10.27 2.73
C VAL A 5 -10.63 10.23 4.25
N ARG A 6 -11.83 10.02 4.81
CA ARG A 6 -12.06 9.91 6.25
C ARG A 6 -11.41 8.63 6.81
N PRO A 7 -10.96 8.62 8.08
CA PRO A 7 -10.48 7.39 8.71
C PRO A 7 -11.64 6.43 8.90
N ALA A 8 -11.34 5.14 8.75
CA ALA A 8 -12.29 4.04 8.84
C ALA A 8 -13.09 4.08 10.15
N VAL A 9 -14.40 4.26 10.04
CA VAL A 9 -15.33 3.96 11.13
C VAL A 9 -15.54 2.45 11.14
N GLY A 10 -15.11 1.76 12.20
CA GLY A 10 -15.58 0.40 12.49
C GLY A 10 -14.64 -0.77 12.18
N GLY A 11 -13.32 -0.63 12.30
CA GLY A 11 -12.39 -1.78 12.27
C GLY A 11 -12.27 -2.52 10.94
N GLN A 12 -12.93 -2.04 9.88
CA GLN A 12 -12.72 -2.51 8.52
C GLN A 12 -11.65 -1.65 7.84
N VAL A 13 -10.62 -2.30 7.33
CA VAL A 13 -9.61 -1.66 6.49
C VAL A 13 -10.30 -1.11 5.24
N SER A 14 -10.25 0.21 5.04
CA SER A 14 -10.74 0.83 3.81
C SER A 14 -9.99 0.24 2.61
N ILE A 15 -10.72 -0.14 1.57
CA ILE A 15 -10.13 -0.63 0.31
C ILE A 15 -9.46 0.49 -0.50
N VAL A 16 -9.74 1.75 -0.16
CA VAL A 16 -9.07 2.92 -0.75
C VAL A 16 -7.99 3.40 0.22
N PRO A 17 -6.75 3.61 -0.24
CA PRO A 17 -5.66 4.05 0.63
C PRO A 17 -5.90 5.48 1.14
N TYR A 18 -5.60 5.71 2.43
CA TYR A 18 -5.52 7.04 3.00
C TYR A 18 -4.27 7.80 2.54
N LEU A 19 -4.26 9.13 2.73
CA LEU A 19 -3.16 10.03 2.36
C LEU A 19 -1.91 9.80 3.24
N ARG A 20 -0.79 9.46 2.59
CA ARG A 20 0.45 9.02 3.25
C ARG A 20 1.70 9.40 2.45
N TYR A 21 2.85 9.39 3.11
CA TYR A 21 4.16 9.57 2.49
C TYR A 21 5.07 8.35 2.71
N GLY A 22 6.18 8.29 1.97
CA GLY A 22 7.18 7.22 2.10
C GLY A 22 6.64 5.82 1.76
N HIS A 23 5.63 5.74 0.89
CA HIS A 23 5.06 4.48 0.43
C HIS A 23 5.77 4.00 -0.84
N LEU A 24 5.70 2.70 -1.09
CA LEU A 24 6.16 2.08 -2.32
C LEU A 24 5.02 2.00 -3.34
N ILE A 25 5.31 2.27 -4.61
CA ILE A 25 4.41 2.01 -5.73
C ILE A 25 5.12 1.18 -6.80
N VAL A 26 4.44 0.15 -7.31
CA VAL A 26 4.91 -0.67 -8.43
C VAL A 26 3.76 -0.93 -9.40
N LEU A 27 4.00 -0.85 -10.71
CA LEU A 27 3.07 -1.30 -11.75
C LEU A 27 3.48 -2.69 -12.27
N ILE A 28 2.59 -3.68 -12.18
CA ILE A 28 2.77 -5.03 -12.76
C ILE A 28 1.50 -5.40 -13.51
N ASP A 29 1.62 -5.79 -14.78
CA ASP A 29 0.51 -6.31 -15.61
C ASP A 29 -0.77 -5.45 -15.55
N GLY A 30 -0.64 -4.11 -15.58
CA GLY A 30 -1.79 -3.21 -15.53
C GLY A 30 -2.42 -3.05 -14.13
N THR A 31 -1.78 -3.58 -13.09
CA THR A 31 -2.17 -3.36 -11.70
C THR A 31 -1.10 -2.56 -10.97
N VAL A 32 -1.50 -1.45 -10.37
CA VAL A 32 -0.65 -0.63 -9.50
C VAL A 32 -0.77 -1.17 -8.07
N PHE A 33 0.34 -1.64 -7.53
CA PHE A 33 0.47 -2.09 -6.15
C PHE A 33 1.04 -0.95 -5.30
N LEU A 34 0.39 -0.67 -4.18
CA LEU A 34 0.82 0.31 -3.18
C LEU A 34 0.98 -0.40 -1.83
N TRP A 35 2.15 -0.22 -1.21
CA TRP A 35 2.49 -0.83 0.07
C TRP A 35 3.20 0.17 0.99
N GLY A 36 2.93 0.07 2.30
CA GLY A 36 3.68 0.82 3.30
C GLY A 36 3.29 2.29 3.39
N GLY A 37 4.24 3.07 3.88
CA GLY A 37 4.08 4.47 4.19
C GLY A 37 3.30 4.72 5.47
N CYS A 38 3.40 5.95 5.95
CA CYS A 38 2.76 6.45 7.16
C CYS A 38 2.30 7.89 6.94
N ASN A 39 1.60 8.43 7.92
CA ASN A 39 1.37 9.87 8.02
C ASN A 39 1.55 10.30 9.48
N ASP A 40 1.30 11.58 9.77
CA ASP A 40 1.53 12.12 11.12
C ASP A 40 0.53 11.60 12.18
N THR A 41 -0.50 10.87 11.74
CA THR A 41 -1.60 10.36 12.58
C THR A 41 -1.67 8.83 12.64
N GLU A 42 -1.10 8.13 11.66
CA GLU A 42 -1.19 6.69 11.47
C GLU A 42 0.22 6.11 11.30
N ALA A 43 0.49 5.01 12.03
CA ALA A 43 1.73 4.26 11.92
C ALA A 43 1.88 3.61 10.53
N ALA A 44 3.02 2.93 10.32
CA ALA A 44 3.33 2.22 9.08
C ALA A 44 2.17 1.29 8.66
N CYS A 45 1.78 1.38 7.39
CA CYS A 45 0.66 0.62 6.88
C CYS A 45 1.09 -0.71 6.25
N ASN A 46 0.61 -1.80 6.84
CA ASN A 46 0.90 -3.16 6.42
C ASN A 46 -0.17 -3.75 5.48
N VAL A 47 -0.95 -2.89 4.83
CA VAL A 47 -2.01 -3.28 3.89
C VAL A 47 -1.48 -3.12 2.47
N LEU A 48 -1.58 -4.18 1.67
CA LEU A 48 -1.35 -4.09 0.23
C LEU A 48 -2.61 -3.57 -0.46
N TYR A 49 -2.45 -2.46 -1.16
CA TYR A 49 -3.47 -1.93 -2.05
C TYR A 49 -3.13 -2.28 -3.48
N ALA A 50 -4.15 -2.65 -4.26
CA ALA A 50 -4.02 -2.93 -5.68
C ALA A 50 -5.07 -2.12 -6.45
N PHE A 51 -4.61 -1.35 -7.44
CA PHE A 51 -5.44 -0.56 -8.33
C PHE A 51 -5.33 -1.10 -9.76
N ASP A 52 -6.46 -1.58 -10.29
CA ASP A 52 -6.56 -2.03 -11.68
C ASP A 52 -6.76 -0.82 -12.59
N VAL A 53 -5.81 -0.59 -13.50
CA VAL A 53 -5.82 0.58 -14.39
C VAL A 53 -6.84 0.48 -15.52
N ASN A 54 -7.38 -0.71 -15.80
CA ASN A 54 -8.40 -0.90 -16.81
C ASN A 54 -9.80 -0.69 -16.24
N THR A 55 -10.03 -1.17 -15.02
CA THR A 55 -11.36 -1.08 -14.36
C THR A 55 -11.48 0.12 -13.42
N HIS A 56 -10.37 0.79 -13.10
CA HIS A 56 -10.25 1.90 -12.16
C HIS A 56 -10.76 1.54 -10.75
N LYS A 57 -10.53 0.29 -10.33
CA LYS A 57 -11.00 -0.24 -9.04
C LYS A 57 -9.85 -0.53 -8.11
N TRP A 58 -10.06 -0.18 -6.84
CA TRP A 58 -9.18 -0.55 -5.74
C TRP A 58 -9.59 -1.87 -5.11
N SER A 59 -8.61 -2.62 -4.65
CA SER A 59 -8.79 -3.84 -3.88
C SER A 59 -7.66 -4.00 -2.86
N THR A 60 -7.90 -4.82 -1.84
CA THR A 60 -6.90 -5.18 -0.82
C THR A 60 -6.69 -6.70 -0.86
N PRO A 61 -5.82 -7.20 -1.75
CA PRO A 61 -5.55 -8.63 -1.84
C PRO A 61 -5.01 -9.16 -0.50
N GLN A 62 -5.37 -10.39 -0.16
CA GLN A 62 -4.82 -11.06 1.01
C GLN A 62 -3.33 -11.32 0.78
N VAL A 63 -2.49 -10.85 1.70
CA VAL A 63 -1.04 -11.10 1.70
C VAL A 63 -0.75 -12.17 2.73
N SER A 64 0.01 -13.19 2.34
CA SER A 64 0.48 -14.25 3.22
C SER A 64 1.99 -14.15 3.44
N GLY A 65 2.47 -14.72 4.55
CA GLY A 65 3.88 -14.68 4.94
C GLY A 65 4.14 -13.74 6.11
N THR A 66 5.41 -13.61 6.49
CA THR A 66 5.82 -12.73 7.58
C THR A 66 5.84 -11.28 7.08
N VAL A 67 4.82 -10.53 7.45
CA VAL A 67 4.88 -9.07 7.35
C VAL A 67 5.76 -8.59 8.49
N LEU A 68 6.97 -8.14 8.15
CA LEU A 68 7.89 -7.56 9.12
C LEU A 68 7.26 -6.24 9.63
N GLY A 69 7.32 -6.00 10.95
CA GLY A 69 6.58 -4.90 11.62
C GLY A 69 7.14 -3.49 11.37
N ASP A 70 6.30 -2.46 11.53
CA ASP A 70 6.56 -1.01 11.40
C ASP A 70 7.70 -0.56 10.46
N TRP A 71 7.57 -0.83 9.16
CA TRP A 71 8.53 -0.34 8.15
C TRP A 71 8.11 1.02 7.65
N ASN A 72 8.82 2.07 8.07
CA ASN A 72 8.70 3.38 7.43
C ASN A 72 9.68 3.47 6.26
N LYS A 73 9.23 4.03 5.13
CA LYS A 73 10.06 4.31 3.93
C LYS A 73 10.74 3.06 3.33
N PRO A 74 10.00 1.98 3.03
CA PRO A 74 10.57 0.82 2.36
C PRO A 74 11.13 1.18 0.98
N SER A 75 12.29 0.62 0.64
CA SER A 75 12.78 0.58 -0.75
C SER A 75 12.38 -0.75 -1.38
N ALA A 76 12.19 -0.80 -2.69
CA ALA A 76 11.93 -2.07 -3.36
C ALA A 76 12.48 -2.12 -4.79
N CYS A 77 12.69 -3.33 -5.27
CA CYS A 77 12.95 -3.61 -6.67
C CYS A 77 11.99 -4.68 -7.18
N VAL A 78 11.83 -4.74 -8.49
CA VAL A 78 10.93 -5.68 -9.17
C VAL A 78 11.75 -6.57 -10.08
N LEU A 79 11.55 -7.88 -9.98
CA LEU A 79 12.10 -8.85 -10.91
C LEU A 79 10.97 -9.73 -11.44
N GLY A 80 10.61 -9.51 -12.70
CA GLY A 80 9.44 -10.14 -13.30
C GLY A 80 8.16 -9.74 -12.58
N LYS A 81 7.49 -10.71 -11.95
CA LYS A 81 6.26 -10.50 -11.18
C LYS A 81 6.47 -10.53 -9.66
N ILE A 82 7.73 -10.45 -9.22
CA ILE A 82 8.12 -10.50 -7.81
C ILE A 82 8.59 -9.10 -7.39
N ILE A 83 8.01 -8.58 -6.31
CA ILE A 83 8.43 -7.34 -5.67
C ILE A 83 9.30 -7.72 -4.46
N TYR A 84 10.55 -7.28 -4.47
CA TYR A 84 11.47 -7.42 -3.35
C TYR A 84 11.47 -6.12 -2.58
N ILE A 85 10.97 -6.17 -1.35
CA ILE A 85 11.01 -5.03 -0.43
C ILE A 85 12.27 -5.18 0.44
N LEU A 86 13.13 -4.16 0.40
CA LEU A 86 14.45 -4.14 1.04
C LEU A 86 14.60 -2.86 1.86
N GLY A 87 14.97 -3.02 3.13
CA GLY A 87 15.25 -1.89 4.03
C GLY A 87 14.03 -1.03 4.37
N GLY A 88 14.26 -0.06 5.24
CA GLY A 88 13.30 0.86 5.84
C GLY A 88 13.99 1.55 7.03
N ILE A 89 13.43 2.66 7.52
CA ILE A 89 13.85 3.33 8.78
C ILE A 89 12.88 2.96 9.88
#